data_AF-A0A1E5VWP2-F1
#
_entry.id   AF-A0A1E5VWP2-F1
#
_cell.length_a   1.000
_cell.length_b   1.000
_cell.length_c   1.000
_cell.angle_alpha   90.00
_cell.angle_beta   90.00
_cell.angle_gamma   90.00
#
_symmetry.space_group_name_H-M   'P 1'
#
loop_
_entity.id
_entity.type
_entity.pdbx_description
1 polymer ?
#
loop_
_entity_poly.entity_id
_entity_poly.type
_entity_poly.pdbx_seq_one_letter_code
_entity_poly.pdbx_strand_id
1 'polypeptide(L)'
;MGNAFACMPRKEQRAAAAVSRSKRMGSARSARGGPKLTPAEEELLHRQALAMAIHQHLDAGGSMSRRIDAGASLSRRMAPGSTSSRRRGDLPDSVTNAKAAQIVLENLETKKIVLVHGEGFGAWCWYKTISHLEEAGLEPVALDLTGSGIDHTDTNSIATLADYSKPLIDYLDKLPEDEKVILVGHSCGGASVSYALEHCPKNISKAVFLTATMVKDGQRPFDVFSEELRSADVFLQESQFLVYGNGKDKPPTGLMFDKQQIKGLYFNQTPSKDMALAAVSMRPIPLAPIMEKLSLTPENYGTVRRYFIQTLDDHMLSPDAQEKLVRENPPDGIFKIKGGDHCPFFSKPQSLNKILLEIAQIQAPAALLPGKASSAQEAAVEKS
;
A
#
# COMPACT_ATOMS: atom_id res chain seq x y z
N MET A 1 59.64 11.97 32.33
CA MET A 1 59.89 12.56 33.67
C MET A 1 60.27 14.01 33.48
N GLY A 2 59.79 14.90 34.35
CA GLY A 2 60.15 16.33 34.39
C GLY A 2 59.58 17.19 33.24
N ASN A 3 59.28 18.47 33.45
CA ASN A 3 58.82 19.12 34.68
C ASN A 3 58.06 20.39 34.28
N ALA A 4 57.01 20.76 35.01
CA ALA A 4 56.31 22.02 34.78
C ALA A 4 57.10 23.21 35.36
N PHE A 5 57.00 24.38 34.76
CA PHE A 5 57.06 25.66 35.47
C PHE A 5 56.27 26.75 34.74
N ALA A 6 55.54 27.55 35.51
CA ALA A 6 54.84 28.74 35.06
C ALA A 6 55.44 29.98 35.74
N CYS A 7 55.53 31.11 35.03
CA CYS A 7 55.43 32.44 35.65
C CYS A 7 55.17 33.54 34.61
N MET A 8 54.30 34.50 34.96
CA MET A 8 54.15 35.81 34.28
C MET A 8 55.15 36.83 34.93
N PRO A 9 54.96 38.18 34.88
CA PRO A 9 54.26 39.08 33.95
C PRO A 9 55.09 40.35 33.56
N ARG A 10 54.51 41.27 32.75
CA ARG A 10 54.33 42.74 33.03
C ARG A 10 54.60 43.71 31.84
N LYS A 11 53.61 44.58 31.59
CA LYS A 11 53.70 46.05 31.37
C LYS A 11 54.43 46.56 30.09
N GLU A 12 54.20 47.77 29.54
CA GLU A 12 53.29 48.90 29.89
C GLU A 12 53.03 49.83 28.67
N GLN A 13 51.86 50.50 28.65
CA GLN A 13 51.56 51.88 28.16
C GLN A 13 51.94 52.37 26.73
N ARG A 14 51.50 53.55 26.20
CA ARG A 14 50.20 54.30 26.18
C ARG A 14 50.40 55.68 25.48
N ALA A 15 49.68 55.98 24.38
CA ALA A 15 49.35 57.34 23.83
C ALA A 15 48.65 57.14 22.45
N ALA A 16 47.55 57.76 22.00
CA ALA A 16 47.06 59.17 21.99
C ALA A 16 47.90 60.08 21.04
N ALA A 17 47.38 60.79 20.03
CA ALA A 17 46.02 61.02 19.48
C ALA A 17 46.15 61.36 17.94
N ALA A 18 45.23 61.92 17.14
CA ALA A 18 43.93 62.59 17.35
C ALA A 18 43.02 62.62 16.07
N VAL A 19 41.71 62.84 16.30
CA VAL A 19 40.65 63.49 15.48
C VAL A 19 40.80 63.66 13.94
N SER A 20 39.84 63.09 13.20
CA SER A 20 39.12 63.81 12.11
C SER A 20 37.69 63.28 11.95
N ARG A 21 36.70 64.17 11.78
CA ARG A 21 35.28 63.83 11.57
C ARG A 21 34.93 63.96 10.09
N SER A 22 34.37 62.91 9.50
CA SER A 22 33.52 63.04 8.30
C SER A 22 32.31 62.12 8.41
N LYS A 23 31.12 62.69 8.22
CA LYS A 23 29.86 61.94 8.22
C LYS A 23 29.67 61.27 6.86
N ARG A 24 29.59 59.94 6.83
CA ARG A 24 28.86 59.21 5.78
C ARG A 24 27.76 58.39 6.44
N MET A 25 26.54 58.51 5.94
CA MET A 25 25.44 57.64 6.37
C MET A 25 25.74 56.20 5.93
N GLY A 26 26.11 55.35 6.89
CA GLY A 26 26.01 53.91 6.75
C GLY A 26 24.63 53.48 7.23
N SER A 27 23.82 52.88 6.35
CA SER A 27 22.51 52.34 6.73
C SER A 27 22.71 51.26 7.80
N ALA A 28 22.08 51.46 8.97
CA ALA A 28 22.05 50.46 10.02
C ALA A 28 21.16 49.29 9.58
N ARG A 29 21.77 48.28 8.93
CA ARG A 29 21.16 46.95 8.84
C ARG A 29 21.05 46.41 10.26
N SER A 30 19.87 46.56 10.87
CA SER A 30 19.59 45.95 12.17
C SER A 30 19.75 44.44 12.00
N ALA A 31 20.71 43.85 12.68
CA ALA A 31 20.85 42.41 12.76
C ALA A 31 19.67 41.85 13.56
N ARG A 32 18.56 41.55 12.88
CA ARG A 32 17.49 40.69 13.44
C ARG A 32 17.94 39.23 13.36
N GLY A 33 19.01 38.93 14.10
CA GLY A 33 19.29 37.57 14.54
C GLY A 33 18.28 37.21 15.61
N GLY A 34 17.08 36.78 15.20
CA GLY A 34 16.24 35.98 16.09
C GLY A 34 16.97 34.69 16.44
N PRO A 35 16.62 34.02 17.56
CA PRO A 35 17.17 32.70 17.85
C PRO A 35 16.92 31.79 16.65
N LYS A 36 17.96 31.08 16.18
CA LYS A 36 17.77 30.01 15.21
C LYS A 36 16.96 28.93 15.92
N LEU A 37 15.76 28.70 15.43
CA LEU A 37 14.91 27.59 15.85
C LEU A 37 15.67 26.29 15.59
N THR A 38 15.57 25.34 16.51
CA THR A 38 16.00 23.97 16.26
C THR A 38 15.10 23.33 15.20
N PRO A 39 15.56 22.30 14.47
CA PRO A 39 14.72 21.63 13.46
C PRO A 39 13.37 21.13 14.02
N ALA A 40 13.34 20.72 15.30
CA ALA A 40 12.12 20.31 15.99
C ALA A 40 11.16 21.48 16.28
N GLU A 41 11.67 22.68 16.55
CA GLU A 41 10.84 23.89 16.71
C GLU A 41 10.33 24.41 15.37
N GLU A 42 11.11 24.33 14.29
CA GLU A 42 10.65 24.61 12.93
C GLU A 42 9.56 23.61 12.49
N GLU A 43 9.72 22.31 12.77
CA GLU A 43 8.69 21.30 12.51
C GLU A 43 7.41 21.55 13.33
N LEU A 44 7.54 21.89 14.62
CA LEU A 44 6.41 22.21 15.48
C LEU A 44 5.64 23.44 14.98
N LEU A 45 6.34 24.50 14.58
CA LEU A 45 5.74 25.69 13.97
C LEU A 45 5.09 25.39 12.62
N HIS A 46 5.69 24.53 11.81
CA HIS A 46 5.10 24.08 10.54
C HIS A 46 3.79 23.30 10.76
N ARG A 47 3.76 22.38 11.74
CA ARG A 47 2.56 21.61 12.12
C ARG A 47 1.47 22.50 12.71
N GLN A 48 1.82 23.51 13.51
CA GLN A 48 0.86 24.50 14.02
C GLN A 48 0.28 25.37 12.90
N ALA A 49 1.11 25.86 11.98
CA ALA A 49 0.65 26.63 10.81
C ALA A 49 -0.28 25.80 9.91
N LEU A 50 0.04 24.53 9.67
CA LEU A 50 -0.80 23.61 8.91
C LEU A 50 -2.17 23.38 9.62
N ALA A 51 -2.16 23.16 10.94
CA ALA A 51 -3.39 22.98 11.72
C ALA A 51 -4.30 24.23 11.73
N MET A 52 -3.70 25.42 11.72
CA MET A 52 -4.45 26.69 11.59
C MET A 52 -5.04 26.87 10.18
N ALA A 53 -4.28 26.55 9.13
CA ALA A 53 -4.79 26.59 7.75
C ALA A 53 -5.96 25.61 7.52
N ILE A 54 -5.88 24.42 8.13
CA ILE A 54 -6.97 23.43 8.11
C ILE A 54 -8.21 23.97 8.82
N HIS A 55 -8.09 24.61 9.99
CA HIS A 55 -9.23 25.25 10.66
C HIS A 55 -9.88 26.35 9.80
N GLN A 56 -9.09 27.24 9.18
CA GLN A 56 -9.62 28.29 8.31
C GLN A 56 -10.38 27.75 7.09
N HIS A 57 -9.98 26.59 6.56
CA HIS A 57 -10.70 25.91 5.50
C HIS A 57 -11.98 25.17 5.97
N LEU A 58 -12.05 24.76 7.24
CA LEU A 58 -13.23 24.13 7.83
C LEU A 58 -14.30 25.17 8.22
N ASP A 59 -13.91 26.31 8.77
CA ASP A 59 -14.84 27.39 9.14
C ASP A 59 -15.47 28.10 7.93
N ALA A 60 -14.86 28.01 6.75
CA ALA A 60 -15.45 28.45 5.48
C ALA A 60 -16.53 27.49 4.93
N GLY A 61 -16.74 26.33 5.57
CA GLY A 61 -17.68 25.27 5.17
C GLY A 61 -19.16 25.57 5.46
N GLY A 62 -19.61 26.82 5.37
CA GLY A 62 -20.97 27.22 5.75
C GLY A 62 -21.51 28.43 4.99
N SER A 63 -22.48 28.18 4.11
CA SER A 63 -23.32 29.18 3.42
C SER A 63 -22.61 30.24 2.54
N MET A 64 -22.70 30.06 1.21
CA MET A 64 -22.88 31.18 0.27
C MET A 64 -23.49 30.70 -1.07
N SER A 65 -24.83 30.61 -1.12
CA SER A 65 -25.58 30.73 -2.38
C SER A 65 -27.00 31.19 -2.08
N ARG A 66 -27.17 32.52 -1.98
CA ARG A 66 -28.50 33.15 -1.90
C ARG A 66 -29.16 33.06 -3.28
N ARG A 67 -30.36 32.49 -3.34
CA ARG A 67 -31.28 32.71 -4.46
C ARG A 67 -31.72 34.17 -4.48
N ILE A 68 -31.86 34.74 -5.67
CA ILE A 68 -32.74 35.88 -5.95
C ILE A 68 -33.62 35.44 -7.12
N ASP A 69 -34.94 35.53 -6.92
CA ASP A 69 -35.95 35.24 -7.95
C ASP A 69 -36.15 36.43 -8.91
N ALA A 70 -36.62 36.12 -10.13
CA ALA A 70 -37.82 36.70 -10.77
C ALA A 70 -37.65 36.92 -12.29
N GLY A 71 -38.61 36.42 -13.09
CA GLY A 71 -38.70 36.74 -14.52
C GLY A 71 -39.57 35.80 -15.38
N ALA A 72 -40.87 36.12 -15.45
CA ALA A 72 -41.89 35.82 -16.48
C ALA A 72 -41.45 35.24 -17.87
N SER A 73 -42.27 34.55 -18.68
CA SER A 73 -43.63 33.98 -18.58
C SER A 73 -44.02 33.22 -19.89
N LEU A 74 -45.27 32.71 -19.98
CA LEU A 74 -46.05 32.39 -21.21
C LEU A 74 -45.78 31.08 -22.02
N SER A 75 -46.52 30.03 -21.62
CA SER A 75 -47.63 29.39 -22.39
C SER A 75 -47.56 29.12 -23.92
N ARG A 76 -47.88 27.85 -24.26
CA ARG A 76 -48.80 27.35 -25.33
C ARG A 76 -48.26 26.78 -26.68
N ARG A 77 -48.44 25.44 -26.78
CA ARG A 77 -49.10 24.63 -27.85
C ARG A 77 -48.52 24.48 -29.29
N MET A 78 -48.47 23.19 -29.66
CA MET A 78 -48.81 22.55 -30.96
C MET A 78 -47.73 22.34 -32.04
N ALA A 79 -47.74 21.10 -32.54
CA ALA A 79 -46.85 20.40 -33.49
C ALA A 79 -47.13 20.77 -34.98
N PRO A 80 -46.60 20.06 -36.02
CA PRO A 80 -45.60 18.98 -36.05
C PRO A 80 -44.50 19.09 -37.15
N GLY A 81 -43.47 18.23 -37.04
CA GLY A 81 -42.77 17.66 -38.20
C GLY A 81 -41.43 18.31 -38.63
N SER A 82 -40.35 17.52 -38.63
CA SER A 82 -39.66 17.12 -39.87
C SER A 82 -38.53 16.13 -39.55
N THR A 83 -38.36 15.11 -40.40
CA THR A 83 -37.31 14.10 -40.29
C THR A 83 -35.95 14.64 -40.75
N SER A 84 -34.89 14.48 -39.94
CA SER A 84 -33.51 14.57 -40.46
C SER A 84 -32.65 13.48 -39.84
N SER A 85 -32.26 12.53 -40.68
CA SER A 85 -31.28 11.49 -40.35
C SER A 85 -29.87 12.08 -40.38
N ARG A 86 -29.14 11.95 -39.27
CA ARG A 86 -27.67 12.05 -39.27
C ARG A 86 -27.07 10.82 -38.62
N ARG A 87 -26.03 10.31 -39.28
CA ARG A 87 -25.53 8.94 -39.17
C ARG A 87 -24.81 8.75 -37.82
N ARG A 88 -24.88 7.53 -37.27
CA ARG A 88 -23.83 7.06 -36.35
C ARG A 88 -22.49 7.15 -37.08
N GLY A 89 -21.50 7.75 -36.44
CA GLY A 89 -20.11 7.49 -36.81
C GLY A 89 -19.69 6.19 -36.14
N ASP A 90 -19.21 5.23 -36.91
CA ASP A 90 -18.65 3.99 -36.37
C ASP A 90 -17.27 4.30 -35.75
N LEU A 91 -17.09 3.86 -34.50
CA LEU A 91 -15.80 3.86 -33.80
C LEU A 91 -15.16 2.47 -33.94
N PRO A 92 -14.00 2.31 -34.60
CA PRO A 92 -13.41 1.00 -34.87
C PRO A 92 -12.42 0.52 -33.78
N ASP A 93 -12.70 0.77 -32.49
CA ASP A 93 -11.79 0.43 -31.37
C ASP A 93 -12.20 -0.81 -30.54
N SER A 94 -13.46 -1.28 -30.68
CA SER A 94 -13.97 -2.40 -29.87
C SER A 94 -13.49 -3.78 -30.37
N VAL A 95 -13.41 -3.97 -31.69
CA VAL A 95 -13.15 -5.29 -32.31
C VAL A 95 -11.67 -5.69 -32.24
N THR A 96 -10.76 -4.71 -32.26
CA THR A 96 -9.31 -4.91 -32.11
C THR A 96 -8.95 -5.28 -30.67
N ASN A 97 -9.47 -4.54 -29.68
CA ASN A 97 -9.26 -4.85 -28.26
C ASN A 97 -9.83 -6.22 -27.87
N ALA A 98 -11.03 -6.58 -28.34
CA ALA A 98 -11.62 -7.90 -28.06
C ALA A 98 -10.73 -9.05 -28.57
N LYS A 99 -10.22 -8.95 -29.81
CA LYS A 99 -9.31 -9.97 -30.37
C LYS A 99 -7.96 -10.01 -29.65
N ALA A 100 -7.40 -8.86 -29.29
CA ALA A 100 -6.15 -8.78 -28.56
C ALA A 100 -6.26 -9.41 -27.15
N ALA A 101 -7.34 -9.10 -26.41
CA ALA A 101 -7.63 -9.71 -25.12
C ALA A 101 -7.81 -11.23 -25.24
N GLN A 102 -8.53 -11.70 -26.27
CA GLN A 102 -8.75 -13.13 -26.48
C GLN A 102 -7.46 -13.90 -26.77
N ILE A 103 -6.57 -13.37 -27.63
CA ILE A 103 -5.24 -13.96 -27.91
C ILE A 103 -4.34 -13.95 -26.66
N VAL A 104 -4.45 -12.92 -25.81
CA VAL A 104 -3.72 -12.85 -24.53
C VAL A 104 -4.19 -13.95 -23.56
N LEU A 105 -5.49 -14.25 -23.54
CA LEU A 105 -6.10 -15.24 -22.64
C LEU A 105 -5.85 -16.70 -23.01
N GLU A 106 -5.65 -16.99 -24.29
CA GLU A 106 -5.34 -18.34 -24.80
C GLU A 106 -3.95 -18.82 -24.36
N ASN A 107 -3.06 -17.91 -23.96
CA ASN A 107 -1.66 -18.20 -23.60
C ASN A 107 -1.37 -18.19 -22.09
N LEU A 108 -2.39 -18.12 -21.22
CA LEU A 108 -2.21 -18.07 -19.78
C LEU A 108 -2.04 -19.46 -19.16
N GLU A 109 -0.94 -19.65 -18.42
CA GLU A 109 -0.65 -20.82 -17.57
C GLU A 109 -1.69 -20.99 -16.44
N THR A 110 -2.32 -19.89 -15.99
CA THR A 110 -3.27 -19.90 -14.87
C THR A 110 -4.29 -18.79 -15.06
N LYS A 111 -5.58 -19.14 -15.05
CA LYS A 111 -6.70 -18.18 -15.16
C LYS A 111 -7.36 -17.84 -13.82
N LYS A 112 -7.27 -18.76 -12.86
CA LYS A 112 -7.89 -18.64 -11.54
C LYS A 112 -7.06 -17.74 -10.63
N ILE A 113 -7.66 -16.66 -10.14
CA ILE A 113 -7.00 -15.67 -9.28
C ILE A 113 -7.74 -15.57 -7.95
N VAL A 114 -7.10 -15.96 -6.85
CA VAL A 114 -7.69 -15.88 -5.51
C VAL A 114 -7.32 -14.54 -4.87
N LEU A 115 -8.32 -13.75 -4.51
CA LEU A 115 -8.19 -12.43 -3.92
C LEU A 115 -8.39 -12.50 -2.40
N VAL A 116 -7.35 -12.16 -1.65
CA VAL A 116 -7.28 -12.25 -0.18
C VAL A 116 -7.19 -10.83 0.38
N HIS A 117 -8.23 -10.40 1.10
CA HIS A 117 -8.34 -9.04 1.63
C HIS A 117 -7.37 -8.78 2.80
N GLY A 118 -7.13 -7.49 3.09
CA GLY A 118 -6.42 -7.04 4.28
C GLY A 118 -7.31 -6.93 5.53
N GLU A 119 -6.73 -6.46 6.64
CA GLU A 119 -7.45 -6.38 7.91
C GLU A 119 -8.68 -5.47 7.88
N GLY A 120 -9.73 -5.93 8.57
CA GLY A 120 -10.99 -5.23 8.68
C GLY A 120 -11.82 -5.20 7.40
N PHE A 121 -11.30 -5.68 6.27
CA PHE A 121 -12.04 -5.84 5.02
C PHE A 121 -12.76 -7.20 4.95
N GLY A 122 -13.21 -7.54 3.74
CA GLY A 122 -13.79 -8.82 3.35
C GLY A 122 -13.71 -8.91 1.81
N ALA A 123 -14.16 -10.03 1.23
CA ALA A 123 -14.27 -10.26 -0.21
C ALA A 123 -14.94 -9.08 -0.96
N TRP A 124 -15.89 -8.40 -0.32
CA TRP A 124 -16.59 -7.22 -0.82
C TRP A 124 -15.67 -6.07 -1.28
N CYS A 125 -14.45 -5.95 -0.74
CA CYS A 125 -13.54 -4.87 -1.14
C CYS A 125 -13.03 -5.05 -2.59
N TRP A 126 -13.05 -6.27 -3.09
CA TRP A 126 -12.57 -6.62 -4.42
C TRP A 126 -13.59 -6.41 -5.54
N TYR A 127 -14.81 -5.91 -5.27
CA TYR A 127 -15.92 -5.91 -6.24
C TYR A 127 -15.56 -5.32 -7.62
N LYS A 128 -14.79 -4.21 -7.68
CA LYS A 128 -14.32 -3.62 -8.95
C LYS A 128 -13.27 -4.47 -9.64
N THR A 129 -12.37 -5.08 -8.87
CA THR A 129 -11.30 -5.93 -9.37
C THR A 129 -11.86 -7.23 -9.94
N ILE A 130 -12.86 -7.84 -9.28
CA ILE A 130 -13.61 -8.99 -9.78
C ILE A 130 -14.16 -8.69 -11.17
N SER A 131 -14.98 -7.63 -11.31
CA SER A 131 -15.58 -7.29 -12.61
C SER A 131 -14.53 -7.03 -13.71
N HIS A 132 -13.45 -6.31 -13.42
CA HIS A 132 -12.41 -6.06 -14.43
C HIS A 132 -11.58 -7.32 -14.80
N LEU A 133 -11.47 -8.30 -13.91
CA LEU A 133 -10.81 -9.58 -14.18
C LEU A 133 -11.73 -10.52 -14.98
N GLU A 134 -13.02 -10.57 -14.64
CA GLU A 134 -14.05 -11.31 -15.41
C GLU A 134 -14.21 -10.74 -16.83
N GLU A 135 -14.28 -9.41 -16.98
CA GLU A 135 -14.28 -8.73 -18.29
C GLU A 135 -13.02 -9.04 -19.10
N ALA A 136 -11.90 -9.26 -18.41
CA ALA A 136 -10.64 -9.70 -19.00
C ALA A 136 -10.51 -11.23 -19.10
N GLY A 137 -11.58 -12.01 -18.91
CA GLY A 137 -11.65 -13.46 -19.14
C GLY A 137 -10.87 -14.33 -18.15
N LEU A 138 -10.50 -13.78 -16.99
CA LEU A 138 -9.94 -14.50 -15.85
C LEU A 138 -11.05 -15.00 -14.92
N GLU A 139 -10.69 -15.87 -13.99
CA GLU A 139 -11.59 -16.49 -13.02
C GLU A 139 -11.25 -16.00 -11.60
N PRO A 140 -11.67 -14.79 -11.20
CA PRO A 140 -11.41 -14.26 -9.88
C PRO A 140 -12.28 -14.93 -8.81
N VAL A 141 -11.68 -15.25 -7.67
CA VAL A 141 -12.37 -15.78 -6.48
C VAL A 141 -11.93 -14.94 -5.27
N ALA A 142 -12.81 -14.09 -4.77
CA ALA A 142 -12.56 -13.37 -3.53
C ALA A 142 -13.08 -14.18 -2.33
N LEU A 143 -12.24 -14.36 -1.32
CA LEU A 143 -12.56 -15.11 -0.10
C LEU A 143 -12.73 -14.15 1.07
N ASP A 144 -13.70 -14.43 1.95
CA ASP A 144 -13.70 -13.90 3.32
C ASP A 144 -12.81 -14.78 4.19
N LEU A 145 -11.84 -14.18 4.89
CA LEU A 145 -11.10 -14.84 5.95
C LEU A 145 -11.97 -14.98 7.22
N THR A 146 -11.55 -15.83 8.15
CA THR A 146 -12.35 -16.10 9.37
C THR A 146 -12.67 -14.80 10.13
N GLY A 147 -13.92 -14.63 10.53
CA GLY A 147 -14.43 -13.43 11.20
C GLY A 147 -14.43 -12.15 10.36
N SER A 148 -14.22 -12.25 9.04
CA SER A 148 -14.18 -11.12 8.09
C SER A 148 -15.39 -11.13 7.15
N GLY A 149 -15.68 -9.99 6.51
CA GLY A 149 -16.84 -9.84 5.62
C GLY A 149 -18.14 -10.42 6.19
N ILE A 150 -18.70 -11.45 5.54
CA ILE A 150 -19.94 -12.11 5.99
C ILE A 150 -19.74 -13.31 6.94
N ASP A 151 -18.50 -13.72 7.23
CA ASP A 151 -18.23 -14.84 8.14
C ASP A 151 -18.63 -14.50 9.58
N HIS A 152 -19.51 -15.29 10.19
CA HIS A 152 -20.11 -14.95 11.49
C HIS A 152 -19.21 -15.27 12.70
N THR A 153 -17.96 -15.70 12.51
CA THR A 153 -17.03 -15.96 13.63
C THR A 153 -16.72 -14.65 14.38
N ASP A 154 -16.72 -14.72 15.71
CA ASP A 154 -16.29 -13.60 16.55
C ASP A 154 -14.77 -13.41 16.39
N THR A 155 -14.35 -12.23 15.93
CA THR A 155 -12.93 -11.88 15.75
C THR A 155 -12.13 -11.97 17.05
N ASN A 156 -12.79 -11.91 18.22
CA ASN A 156 -12.15 -12.05 19.53
C ASN A 156 -11.80 -13.50 19.92
N SER A 157 -12.26 -14.50 19.15
CA SER A 157 -11.94 -15.91 19.34
C SER A 157 -10.83 -16.43 18.40
N ILE A 158 -10.42 -15.63 17.41
CA ILE A 158 -9.38 -15.98 16.44
C ILE A 158 -8.01 -15.88 17.13
N ALA A 159 -7.40 -17.03 17.41
CA ALA A 159 -6.18 -17.12 18.20
C ALA A 159 -4.90 -17.18 17.36
N THR A 160 -4.97 -17.68 16.13
CA THR A 160 -3.79 -17.90 15.26
C THR A 160 -4.00 -17.42 13.82
N LEU A 161 -2.89 -17.22 13.11
CA LEU A 161 -2.88 -16.99 11.67
C LEU A 161 -3.44 -18.19 10.89
N ALA A 162 -3.28 -19.42 11.41
CA ALA A 162 -3.90 -20.61 10.85
C ALA A 162 -5.43 -20.56 10.93
N ASP A 163 -6.01 -20.17 12.07
CA ASP A 163 -7.45 -19.96 12.24
C ASP A 163 -7.98 -18.90 11.27
N TYR A 164 -7.26 -17.79 11.14
CA TYR A 164 -7.63 -16.68 10.25
C TYR A 164 -7.56 -17.08 8.77
N SER A 165 -6.49 -17.78 8.38
CA SER A 165 -6.23 -18.23 7.01
C SER A 165 -7.05 -19.46 6.60
N LYS A 166 -7.81 -20.07 7.52
CA LYS A 166 -8.53 -21.32 7.28
C LYS A 166 -9.36 -21.32 5.98
N PRO A 167 -10.14 -20.29 5.62
CA PRO A 167 -10.93 -20.30 4.38
C PRO A 167 -10.09 -20.34 3.11
N LEU A 168 -8.87 -19.79 3.14
CA LEU A 168 -7.91 -19.86 2.04
C LEU A 168 -7.30 -21.26 1.90
N ILE A 169 -6.89 -21.87 3.01
CA ILE A 169 -6.32 -23.23 3.01
C ILE A 169 -7.40 -24.26 2.62
N ASP A 170 -8.59 -24.18 3.23
CA ASP A 170 -9.76 -25.00 2.88
C ASP A 170 -10.18 -24.85 1.41
N TYR A 171 -9.84 -23.75 0.74
CA TYR A 171 -10.08 -23.55 -0.68
C TYR A 171 -9.00 -24.22 -1.54
N LEU A 172 -7.73 -24.00 -1.19
CA LEU A 172 -6.58 -24.58 -1.90
C LEU A 172 -6.57 -26.11 -1.82
N ASP A 173 -6.85 -26.70 -0.65
CA ASP A 173 -6.92 -28.14 -0.42
C ASP A 173 -8.04 -28.85 -1.22
N LYS A 174 -9.01 -28.08 -1.75
CA LYS A 174 -10.12 -28.57 -2.58
C LYS A 174 -9.89 -28.39 -4.08
N LEU A 175 -8.76 -27.81 -4.50
CA LEU A 175 -8.40 -27.72 -5.91
C LEU A 175 -8.05 -29.11 -6.48
N PRO A 176 -8.35 -29.37 -7.76
CA PRO A 176 -7.79 -30.50 -8.50
C PRO A 176 -6.25 -30.53 -8.42
N GLU A 177 -5.66 -31.74 -8.44
CA GLU A 177 -4.22 -31.93 -8.27
C GLU A 177 -3.37 -31.28 -9.39
N ASP A 178 -3.95 -31.11 -10.57
CA ASP A 178 -3.37 -30.43 -11.73
C ASP A 178 -3.68 -28.92 -11.80
N GLU A 179 -4.56 -28.40 -10.94
CA GLU A 179 -4.95 -26.99 -10.93
C GLU A 179 -4.07 -26.14 -10.00
N LYS A 180 -3.67 -24.97 -10.52
CA LYS A 180 -2.97 -23.92 -9.75
C LYS A 180 -3.72 -22.60 -9.79
N VAL A 181 -3.42 -21.74 -8.83
CA VAL A 181 -3.97 -20.39 -8.73
C VAL A 181 -2.89 -19.32 -8.63
N ILE A 182 -3.24 -18.10 -9.01
CA ILE A 182 -2.50 -16.88 -8.64
C ILE A 182 -3.11 -16.36 -7.33
N LEU A 183 -2.33 -16.27 -6.26
CA LEU A 183 -2.79 -15.61 -5.02
C LEU A 183 -2.52 -14.10 -5.09
N VAL A 184 -3.47 -13.28 -4.63
CA VAL A 184 -3.29 -11.83 -4.45
C VAL A 184 -3.66 -11.45 -3.02
N GLY A 185 -2.68 -11.16 -2.19
CA GLY A 185 -2.86 -10.71 -0.82
C GLY A 185 -2.73 -9.20 -0.70
N HIS A 186 -3.71 -8.54 -0.08
CA HIS A 186 -3.67 -7.11 0.26
C HIS A 186 -3.31 -6.89 1.72
N SER A 187 -2.45 -5.92 2.04
CA SER A 187 -2.12 -5.54 3.44
C SER A 187 -1.71 -6.78 4.29
N CYS A 188 -2.28 -6.99 5.48
CA CYS A 188 -2.02 -8.20 6.27
C CYS A 188 -2.52 -9.51 5.63
N GLY A 189 -3.35 -9.47 4.58
CA GLY A 189 -3.65 -10.65 3.75
C GLY A 189 -2.41 -11.23 3.08
N GLY A 190 -1.31 -10.46 2.99
CA GLY A 190 0.02 -10.97 2.66
C GLY A 190 0.56 -12.02 3.64
N ALA A 191 0.16 -11.98 4.91
CA ALA A 191 0.49 -12.99 5.90
C ALA A 191 -0.22 -14.31 5.61
N SER A 192 -1.53 -14.26 5.35
CA SER A 192 -2.34 -15.43 4.96
C SER A 192 -1.88 -16.04 3.64
N VAL A 193 -1.47 -15.20 2.68
CA VAL A 193 -0.80 -15.65 1.45
C VAL A 193 0.54 -16.31 1.77
N SER A 194 1.41 -15.71 2.59
CA SER A 194 2.71 -16.30 2.98
C SER A 194 2.54 -17.64 3.71
N TYR A 195 1.52 -17.76 4.56
CA TYR A 195 1.14 -19.01 5.22
C TYR A 195 0.69 -20.08 4.21
N ALA A 196 -0.13 -19.70 3.21
CA ALA A 196 -0.53 -20.61 2.14
C ALA A 196 0.63 -21.02 1.22
N LEU A 197 1.63 -20.14 1.00
CA LEU A 197 2.86 -20.45 0.28
C LEU A 197 3.71 -21.50 1.00
N GLU A 198 3.69 -21.53 2.33
CA GLU A 198 4.40 -22.54 3.12
C GLU A 198 3.68 -23.90 3.11
N HIS A 199 2.34 -23.91 3.22
CA HIS A 199 1.56 -25.14 3.41
C HIS A 199 1.07 -25.78 2.11
N CYS A 200 0.74 -24.97 1.10
CA CYS A 200 0.14 -25.42 -0.17
C CYS A 200 0.93 -24.94 -1.42
N PRO A 201 2.28 -24.91 -1.44
CA PRO A 201 3.07 -24.29 -2.52
C PRO A 201 2.78 -24.87 -3.92
N LYS A 202 2.43 -26.16 -3.99
CA LYS A 202 2.17 -26.86 -5.26
C LYS A 202 0.95 -26.30 -6.01
N ASN A 203 -0.06 -25.83 -5.28
CA ASN A 203 -1.30 -25.29 -5.83
C ASN A 203 -1.19 -23.81 -6.26
N ILE A 204 -0.02 -23.18 -6.10
CA ILE A 204 0.18 -21.75 -6.32
C ILE A 204 1.19 -21.56 -7.44
N SER A 205 0.78 -20.93 -8.55
CA SER A 205 1.69 -20.64 -9.68
C SER A 205 2.42 -19.31 -9.53
N LYS A 206 1.77 -18.34 -8.88
CA LYS A 206 2.30 -17.00 -8.57
C LYS A 206 1.66 -16.45 -7.29
N ALA A 207 2.39 -15.64 -6.54
CA ALA A 207 1.90 -14.90 -5.38
C ALA A 207 2.11 -13.40 -5.59
N VAL A 208 1.08 -12.59 -5.32
CA VAL A 208 1.08 -11.15 -5.52
C VAL A 208 0.80 -10.45 -4.19
N PHE A 209 1.73 -9.62 -3.76
CA PHE A 209 1.68 -8.83 -2.53
C PHE A 209 1.31 -7.39 -2.88
N LEU A 210 0.04 -7.04 -2.71
CA LEU A 210 -0.52 -5.71 -3.00
C LEU A 210 -0.47 -4.85 -1.73
N THR A 211 0.49 -3.92 -1.66
CA THR A 211 0.75 -3.10 -0.46
C THR A 211 0.74 -3.91 0.83
N ALA A 212 1.36 -5.11 0.77
CA ALA A 212 1.10 -6.20 1.69
C ALA A 212 2.29 -6.59 2.57
N THR A 213 1.99 -7.31 3.64
CA THR A 213 2.95 -7.85 4.62
C THR A 213 3.76 -9.02 4.03
N MET A 214 4.73 -8.72 3.18
CA MET A 214 5.63 -9.73 2.58
C MET A 214 6.82 -10.05 3.51
N VAL A 215 6.51 -10.72 4.62
CA VAL A 215 7.46 -11.05 5.69
C VAL A 215 8.49 -12.12 5.30
N LYS A 216 9.60 -12.15 6.05
CA LYS A 216 10.58 -13.25 6.07
C LYS A 216 10.24 -14.29 7.13
N ASP A 217 10.96 -15.41 7.09
CA ASP A 217 11.02 -16.36 8.20
C ASP A 217 11.29 -15.67 9.55
N GLY A 218 10.58 -16.11 10.59
CA GLY A 218 10.70 -15.63 11.97
C GLY A 218 10.15 -14.22 12.25
N GLN A 219 9.64 -13.50 11.23
CA GLN A 219 9.01 -12.19 11.37
C GLN A 219 7.50 -12.28 11.60
N ARG A 220 6.95 -11.25 12.25
CA ARG A 220 5.50 -11.03 12.39
C ARG A 220 4.98 -10.14 11.24
N PRO A 221 3.71 -10.30 10.81
CA PRO A 221 3.05 -9.33 9.96
C PRO A 221 3.08 -7.90 10.53
N PHE A 222 3.01 -7.76 11.86
CA PHE A 222 3.14 -6.46 12.53
C PHE A 222 4.48 -5.77 12.28
N ASP A 223 5.60 -6.52 12.21
CA ASP A 223 6.95 -5.95 12.15
C ASP A 223 7.17 -5.10 10.89
N VAL A 224 6.35 -5.33 9.85
CA VAL A 224 6.28 -4.56 8.61
C VAL A 224 5.91 -3.10 8.83
N PHE A 225 5.02 -2.82 9.79
CA PHE A 225 4.54 -1.47 10.12
C PHE A 225 5.35 -0.81 11.24
N SER A 226 6.54 -1.32 11.55
CA SER A 226 7.32 -0.87 12.71
C SER A 226 7.87 0.55 12.61
N GLU A 227 7.91 1.12 11.41
CA GLU A 227 8.30 2.52 11.17
C GLU A 227 7.12 3.48 11.42
N GLU A 228 5.90 3.07 11.07
CA GLU A 228 4.66 3.82 11.27
C GLU A 228 4.05 3.66 12.68
N LEU A 229 4.11 2.46 13.25
CA LEU A 229 3.42 2.07 14.50
C LEU A 229 4.35 1.79 15.69
N ARG A 230 5.67 1.96 15.52
CA ARG A 230 6.74 1.54 16.45
C ARG A 230 6.84 0.01 16.58
N SER A 231 7.77 -0.49 17.40
CA SER A 231 7.89 -1.93 17.65
C SER A 231 6.65 -2.50 18.33
N ALA A 232 6.36 -3.79 18.09
CA ALA A 232 5.22 -4.50 18.65
C ALA A 232 5.09 -4.34 20.17
N ASP A 233 6.21 -4.40 20.90
CA ASP A 233 6.21 -4.30 22.37
C ASP A 233 5.80 -2.90 22.87
N VAL A 234 6.24 -1.83 22.17
CA VAL A 234 5.85 -0.45 22.50
C VAL A 234 4.39 -0.21 22.10
N PHE A 235 3.98 -0.69 20.93
CA PHE A 235 2.60 -0.59 20.46
C PHE A 235 1.62 -1.28 21.41
N LEU A 236 1.92 -2.50 21.87
CA LEU A 236 1.08 -3.24 22.83
C LEU A 236 0.98 -2.57 24.21
N GLN A 237 1.92 -1.69 24.58
CA GLN A 237 1.91 -0.96 25.85
C GLN A 237 1.24 0.42 25.75
N GLU A 238 1.42 1.13 24.63
CA GLU A 238 1.02 2.54 24.49
C GLU A 238 -0.21 2.77 23.59
N SER A 239 -0.62 1.80 22.78
CA SER A 239 -1.66 1.98 21.76
C SER A 239 -3.07 2.10 22.35
N GLN A 240 -3.77 3.16 21.93
CA GLN A 240 -5.18 3.40 22.27
C GLN A 240 -6.15 2.65 21.35
N PHE A 241 -5.65 1.95 20.33
CA PHE A 241 -6.44 1.24 19.32
C PHE A 241 -6.70 -0.23 19.68
N LEU A 242 -6.18 -0.67 20.84
CA LEU A 242 -6.31 -2.04 21.34
C LEU A 242 -7.73 -2.33 21.84
N VAL A 243 -8.33 -3.38 21.30
CA VAL A 243 -9.65 -3.89 21.70
C VAL A 243 -9.46 -5.04 22.70
N TYR A 244 -10.13 -4.95 23.84
CA TYR A 244 -10.08 -5.93 24.94
C TYR A 244 -11.39 -6.73 25.01
N GLY A 245 -11.74 -7.43 23.93
CA GLY A 245 -13.05 -8.09 23.78
C GLY A 245 -13.32 -9.17 24.83
N ASN A 246 -12.27 -9.84 25.31
CA ASN A 246 -12.37 -10.88 26.34
C ASN A 246 -12.27 -10.35 27.80
N GLY A 247 -12.25 -9.02 27.99
CA GLY A 247 -12.13 -8.32 29.27
C GLY A 247 -10.81 -7.55 29.41
N LYS A 248 -10.81 -6.41 30.13
CA LYS A 248 -9.65 -5.50 30.26
C LYS A 248 -8.44 -6.11 30.98
N ASP A 249 -8.67 -7.12 31.82
CA ASP A 249 -7.62 -7.81 32.58
C ASP A 249 -6.97 -8.96 31.78
N LYS A 250 -7.37 -9.15 30.51
CA LYS A 250 -6.81 -10.14 29.59
C LYS A 250 -6.02 -9.44 28.47
N PRO A 251 -5.18 -10.17 27.71
CA PRO A 251 -4.53 -9.62 26.53
C PRO A 251 -5.53 -9.02 25.52
N PRO A 252 -5.15 -7.96 24.79
CA PRO A 252 -5.98 -7.40 23.73
C PRO A 252 -6.22 -8.43 22.63
N THR A 253 -7.46 -8.46 22.15
CA THR A 253 -7.95 -9.41 21.14
C THR A 253 -7.94 -8.84 19.73
N GLY A 254 -7.99 -7.52 19.59
CA GLY A 254 -8.10 -6.88 18.29
C GLY A 254 -7.60 -5.45 18.21
N LEU A 255 -7.70 -4.89 17.02
CA LEU A 255 -7.44 -3.49 16.71
C LEU A 255 -8.67 -2.81 16.12
N MET A 256 -8.85 -1.54 16.44
CA MET A 256 -9.86 -0.70 15.82
C MET A 256 -9.35 0.75 15.73
N PHE A 257 -9.10 1.18 14.50
CA PHE A 257 -8.82 2.58 14.18
C PHE A 257 -10.10 3.41 14.18
N ASP A 258 -10.00 4.70 14.49
CA ASP A 258 -11.14 5.62 14.39
C ASP A 258 -11.45 6.01 12.93
N LYS A 259 -12.60 6.64 12.70
CA LYS A 259 -13.06 7.00 11.35
C LYS A 259 -12.18 8.02 10.63
N GLN A 260 -11.50 8.92 11.36
CA GLN A 260 -10.57 9.89 10.77
C GLN A 260 -9.25 9.22 10.40
N GLN A 261 -8.76 8.32 11.25
CA GLN A 261 -7.57 7.51 10.97
C GLN A 261 -7.78 6.60 9.76
N ILE A 262 -8.88 5.84 9.72
CA ILE A 262 -9.22 4.99 8.57
C ILE A 262 -9.27 5.84 7.30
N LYS A 263 -9.92 7.00 7.33
CA LYS A 263 -9.96 7.92 6.18
C LYS A 263 -8.58 8.41 5.75
N GLY A 264 -7.72 8.78 6.71
CA GLY A 264 -6.39 9.34 6.43
C GLY A 264 -5.33 8.33 6.00
N LEU A 265 -5.42 7.09 6.50
CA LEU A 265 -4.46 6.00 6.26
C LEU A 265 -4.87 5.11 5.07
N TYR A 266 -6.15 4.72 4.99
CA TYR A 266 -6.62 3.75 4.00
C TYR A 266 -7.18 4.39 2.73
N PHE A 267 -7.78 5.59 2.85
CA PHE A 267 -8.71 6.14 1.86
C PHE A 267 -8.40 7.57 1.41
N ASN A 268 -7.15 8.01 1.48
CA ASN A 268 -6.72 9.35 1.08
C ASN A 268 -6.90 9.65 -0.42
N GLN A 269 -7.05 8.64 -1.28
CA GLN A 269 -7.34 8.77 -2.72
C GLN A 269 -8.65 8.06 -3.15
N THR A 270 -9.36 7.45 -2.20
CA THR A 270 -10.52 6.59 -2.46
C THR A 270 -11.81 7.40 -2.66
N PRO A 271 -12.65 7.11 -3.68
CA PRO A 271 -13.90 7.83 -3.90
C PRO A 271 -14.89 7.69 -2.72
N SER A 272 -15.64 8.76 -2.44
CA SER A 272 -16.55 8.81 -1.28
C SER A 272 -17.61 7.71 -1.22
N LYS A 273 -18.03 7.16 -2.37
CA LYS A 273 -18.96 6.02 -2.42
C LYS A 273 -18.35 4.74 -1.86
N ASP A 274 -17.05 4.54 -2.07
CA ASP A 274 -16.31 3.35 -1.63
C ASP A 274 -15.91 3.50 -0.15
N MET A 275 -15.59 4.73 0.29
CA MET A 275 -15.50 5.06 1.72
C MET A 275 -16.81 4.78 2.48
N ALA A 276 -17.96 5.10 1.87
CA ALA A 276 -19.27 4.85 2.48
C ALA A 276 -19.58 3.35 2.59
N LEU A 277 -19.21 2.55 1.57
CA LEU A 277 -19.27 1.08 1.63
C LEU A 277 -18.37 0.55 2.76
N ALA A 278 -17.10 0.97 2.81
CA ALA A 278 -16.19 0.53 3.86
C ALA A 278 -16.68 0.88 5.27
N ALA A 279 -17.22 2.08 5.47
CA ALA A 279 -17.74 2.55 6.76
C ALA A 279 -18.92 1.73 7.33
N VAL A 280 -19.58 0.89 6.52
CA VAL A 280 -20.66 -0.03 6.94
C VAL A 280 -20.30 -1.51 6.83
N SER A 281 -19.21 -1.86 6.14
CA SER A 281 -18.80 -3.23 5.87
C SER A 281 -17.51 -3.67 6.59
N MET A 282 -16.72 -2.72 7.12
CA MET A 282 -15.51 -3.05 7.86
C MET A 282 -15.80 -3.65 9.25
N ARG A 283 -14.94 -4.56 9.68
CA ARG A 283 -15.06 -5.33 10.95
C ARG A 283 -13.84 -5.10 11.86
N PRO A 284 -13.94 -5.43 13.17
CA PRO A 284 -12.80 -5.39 14.08
C PRO A 284 -11.66 -6.28 13.58
N ILE A 285 -10.43 -5.83 13.77
CA ILE A 285 -9.23 -6.50 13.25
C ILE A 285 -8.74 -7.51 14.29
N PRO A 286 -8.60 -8.82 14.01
CA PRO A 286 -8.03 -9.77 14.97
C PRO A 286 -6.53 -9.51 15.16
N LEU A 287 -6.08 -9.30 16.40
CA LEU A 287 -4.70 -8.89 16.68
C LEU A 287 -3.71 -10.07 16.70
N ALA A 288 -4.16 -11.24 17.14
CA ALA A 288 -3.27 -12.40 17.31
C ALA A 288 -2.61 -12.88 15.99
N PRO A 289 -3.32 -13.02 14.86
CA PRO A 289 -2.71 -13.36 13.55
C PRO A 289 -1.59 -12.40 13.11
N ILE A 290 -1.72 -11.11 13.45
CA ILE A 290 -0.78 -10.05 13.06
C ILE A 290 0.48 -10.07 13.95
N MET A 291 0.35 -10.58 15.18
CA MET A 291 1.43 -10.70 16.18
C MET A 291 2.11 -12.08 16.18
N GLU A 292 1.58 -13.04 15.44
CA GLU A 292 2.17 -14.36 15.25
C GLU A 292 3.41 -14.29 14.35
N LYS A 293 4.43 -15.08 14.66
CA LYS A 293 5.62 -15.21 13.80
C LYS A 293 5.39 -16.31 12.79
N LEU A 294 5.62 -16.03 11.50
CA LEU A 294 5.58 -17.07 10.48
C LEU A 294 6.89 -17.84 10.49
N SER A 295 6.80 -19.16 10.31
CA SER A 295 7.93 -20.03 9.97
C SER A 295 7.85 -20.28 8.47
N LEU A 296 8.87 -19.86 7.71
CA LEU A 296 8.87 -19.89 6.23
C LEU A 296 10.15 -20.54 5.72
N THR A 297 10.02 -21.51 4.82
CA THR A 297 11.16 -22.29 4.31
C THR A 297 11.52 -21.93 2.86
N PRO A 298 12.80 -22.02 2.48
CA PRO A 298 13.20 -21.98 1.07
C PRO A 298 12.53 -23.07 0.22
N GLU A 299 12.27 -24.24 0.81
CA GLU A 299 11.75 -25.44 0.15
C GLU A 299 10.23 -25.38 -0.13
N ASN A 300 9.48 -24.57 0.61
CA ASN A 300 8.06 -24.31 0.33
C ASN A 300 7.86 -22.85 -0.09
N TYR A 301 7.81 -21.90 0.85
CA TYR A 301 7.56 -20.48 0.59
C TYR A 301 8.51 -19.88 -0.46
N GLY A 302 9.79 -20.27 -0.43
CA GLY A 302 10.82 -19.80 -1.37
C GLY A 302 10.69 -20.33 -2.81
N THR A 303 9.86 -21.35 -3.05
CA THR A 303 9.71 -21.97 -4.39
C THR A 303 8.67 -21.27 -5.27
N VAL A 304 7.72 -20.56 -4.66
CA VAL A 304 6.65 -19.85 -5.37
C VAL A 304 7.16 -18.50 -5.84
N ARG A 305 6.89 -18.15 -7.11
CA ARG A 305 7.25 -16.83 -7.65
C ARG A 305 6.42 -15.74 -7.00
N ARG A 306 7.09 -14.74 -6.43
CA ARG A 306 6.48 -13.64 -5.67
C ARG A 306 6.60 -12.34 -6.46
N TYR A 307 5.53 -11.56 -6.47
CA TYR A 307 5.48 -10.25 -7.11
C TYR A 307 4.94 -9.23 -6.11
N PHE A 308 5.50 -8.03 -6.06
CA PHE A 308 5.02 -6.98 -5.17
C PHE A 308 4.43 -5.82 -6.00
N ILE A 309 3.24 -5.35 -5.62
CA ILE A 309 2.59 -4.17 -6.20
C ILE A 309 2.57 -3.09 -5.13
N GLN A 310 3.36 -2.04 -5.38
CA GLN A 310 3.46 -0.88 -4.51
C GLN A 310 2.47 0.21 -4.93
N THR A 311 1.93 0.97 -3.97
CA THR A 311 1.22 2.21 -4.25
C THR A 311 2.00 3.39 -3.65
N LEU A 312 2.14 4.47 -4.41
CA LEU A 312 3.07 5.55 -4.09
C LEU A 312 2.47 6.67 -3.23
N ASP A 313 1.18 6.61 -2.94
CA ASP A 313 0.46 7.55 -2.08
C ASP A 313 -0.20 6.79 -0.90
N ASP A 314 0.38 5.64 -0.53
CA ASP A 314 0.01 4.87 0.66
C ASP A 314 0.42 5.61 1.94
N HIS A 315 -0.52 5.79 2.84
CA HIS A 315 -0.31 6.43 4.15
C HIS A 315 -0.30 5.43 5.32
N MET A 316 -0.65 4.17 5.07
CA MET A 316 -0.71 3.09 6.07
C MET A 316 0.57 2.25 6.06
N LEU A 317 1.09 1.94 4.87
CA LEU A 317 2.37 1.30 4.65
C LEU A 317 3.18 2.19 3.71
N SER A 318 4.04 3.05 4.25
CA SER A 318 4.66 4.13 3.48
C SER A 318 5.48 3.60 2.29
N PRO A 319 5.66 4.38 1.20
CA PRO A 319 6.48 3.96 0.06
C PRO A 319 7.91 3.55 0.45
N ASP A 320 8.50 4.20 1.45
CA ASP A 320 9.83 3.87 1.97
C ASP A 320 9.83 2.52 2.72
N ALA A 321 8.81 2.25 3.55
CA ALA A 321 8.61 0.93 4.17
C ALA A 321 8.39 -0.15 3.11
N GLN A 322 7.58 0.11 2.08
CA GLN A 322 7.39 -0.83 0.95
C GLN A 322 8.71 -1.10 0.21
N GLU A 323 9.52 -0.07 -0.09
CA GLU A 323 10.82 -0.24 -0.76
C GLU A 323 11.84 -0.96 0.15
N LYS A 324 11.72 -0.82 1.47
CA LYS A 324 12.48 -1.60 2.46
C LYS A 324 12.10 -3.08 2.42
N LEU A 325 10.81 -3.43 2.43
CA LEU A 325 10.34 -4.82 2.37
C LEU A 325 10.90 -5.55 1.14
N VAL A 326 10.74 -4.97 -0.05
CA VAL A 326 11.20 -5.60 -1.30
C VAL A 326 12.73 -5.63 -1.45
N ARG A 327 13.45 -4.71 -0.80
CA ARG A 327 14.92 -4.76 -0.72
C ARG A 327 15.40 -5.85 0.22
N GLU A 328 14.72 -6.01 1.36
CA GLU A 328 15.09 -6.97 2.39
C GLU A 328 14.68 -8.40 2.03
N ASN A 329 13.52 -8.59 1.39
CA ASN A 329 12.94 -9.86 0.96
C ASN A 329 12.62 -9.80 -0.55
N PRO A 330 13.61 -9.96 -1.44
CA PRO A 330 13.41 -9.72 -2.88
C PRO A 330 12.34 -10.61 -3.54
N PRO A 331 11.35 -10.01 -4.21
CA PRO A 331 10.40 -10.71 -5.09
C PRO A 331 10.97 -10.83 -6.53
N ASP A 332 10.37 -11.72 -7.34
CA ASP A 332 10.67 -11.90 -8.77
C ASP A 332 10.29 -10.70 -9.64
N GLY A 333 9.41 -9.81 -9.16
CA GLY A 333 9.05 -8.57 -9.85
C GLY A 333 8.36 -7.55 -8.94
N ILE A 334 8.55 -6.27 -9.28
CA ILE A 334 8.05 -5.12 -8.52
C ILE A 334 7.31 -4.18 -9.47
N PHE A 335 6.07 -3.83 -9.13
CA PHE A 335 5.20 -2.94 -9.90
C PHE A 335 4.77 -1.74 -9.06
N LYS A 336 4.53 -0.58 -9.69
CA LYS A 336 4.23 0.68 -8.99
C LYS A 336 2.96 1.34 -9.53
N ILE A 337 1.99 1.59 -8.65
CA ILE A 337 0.74 2.33 -8.92
C ILE A 337 0.89 3.76 -8.41
N LYS A 338 0.80 4.75 -9.31
CA LYS A 338 0.86 6.18 -8.99
C LYS A 338 -0.54 6.72 -8.65
N GLY A 339 -0.66 7.58 -7.63
CA GLY A 339 -1.93 8.13 -7.16
C GLY A 339 -2.80 7.12 -6.40
N GLY A 340 -2.26 5.94 -6.07
CA GLY A 340 -2.98 4.91 -5.32
C GLY A 340 -2.73 5.08 -3.83
N ASP A 341 -3.79 5.06 -3.04
CA ASP A 341 -3.73 4.92 -1.58
C ASP A 341 -3.46 3.47 -1.18
N HIS A 342 -3.63 3.14 0.11
CA HIS A 342 -3.53 1.77 0.61
C HIS A 342 -4.57 0.82 -0.01
N CYS A 343 -5.65 1.35 -0.61
CA CYS A 343 -6.77 0.58 -1.16
C CYS A 343 -6.88 0.75 -2.70
N PRO A 344 -5.89 0.31 -3.49
CA PRO A 344 -5.88 0.52 -4.94
C PRO A 344 -7.02 -0.18 -5.68
N PHE A 345 -7.66 -1.20 -5.09
CA PHE A 345 -8.92 -1.77 -5.61
C PHE A 345 -10.10 -0.79 -5.56
N PHE A 346 -10.02 0.29 -4.78
CA PHE A 346 -10.98 1.40 -4.83
C PHE A 346 -10.45 2.64 -5.56
N SER A 347 -9.23 3.09 -5.26
CA SER A 347 -8.67 4.35 -5.78
C SER A 347 -8.10 4.24 -7.21
N LYS A 348 -7.52 3.09 -7.59
CA LYS A 348 -6.88 2.84 -8.90
C LYS A 348 -7.19 1.46 -9.51
N PRO A 349 -8.47 1.03 -9.57
CA PRO A 349 -8.81 -0.35 -9.93
C PRO A 349 -8.41 -0.73 -11.37
N GLN A 350 -8.41 0.20 -12.33
CA GLN A 350 -7.95 -0.08 -13.70
C GLN A 350 -6.42 -0.27 -13.77
N SER A 351 -5.64 0.49 -12.99
CA SER A 351 -4.19 0.34 -12.91
C SER A 351 -3.80 -0.97 -12.23
N LEU A 352 -4.53 -1.33 -11.17
CA LEU A 352 -4.39 -2.63 -10.51
C LEU A 352 -4.71 -3.77 -11.48
N ASN A 353 -5.86 -3.72 -12.18
CA ASN A 353 -6.24 -4.75 -13.14
C ASN A 353 -5.19 -4.96 -14.23
N LYS A 354 -4.66 -3.86 -14.80
CA LYS A 354 -3.59 -3.94 -15.81
C LYS A 354 -2.37 -4.70 -15.28
N ILE A 355 -1.93 -4.40 -14.06
CA ILE A 355 -0.76 -5.05 -13.45
C ILE A 355 -1.04 -6.52 -13.15
N LEU A 356 -2.23 -6.88 -12.66
CA LEU A 356 -2.61 -8.27 -12.43
C LEU A 356 -2.62 -9.09 -13.73
N LEU A 357 -3.12 -8.51 -14.83
CA LEU A 357 -3.06 -9.12 -16.16
C LEU A 357 -1.62 -9.28 -16.66
N GLU A 358 -0.76 -8.27 -16.45
CA GLU A 358 0.66 -8.32 -16.80
C GLU A 358 1.38 -9.45 -16.03
N ILE A 359 1.18 -9.54 -14.71
CA ILE A 359 1.74 -10.61 -13.87
C ILE A 359 1.23 -11.99 -14.30
N ALA A 360 -0.07 -12.13 -14.60
CA ALA A 360 -0.65 -13.41 -15.05
C ALA A 360 0.07 -13.96 -16.29
N GLN A 361 0.40 -13.07 -17.24
CA GLN A 361 1.11 -13.38 -18.49
C GLN A 361 2.59 -13.75 -18.32
N ILE A 362 3.22 -13.48 -17.17
CA ILE A 362 4.65 -13.81 -16.96
C ILE A 362 4.83 -15.34 -16.90
N GLN A 363 5.30 -15.92 -17.99
CA GLN A 363 5.64 -17.34 -18.07
C GLN A 363 6.78 -17.69 -17.09
N ALA A 364 6.85 -18.95 -16.67
CA ALA A 364 8.02 -19.44 -15.93
C ALA A 364 9.30 -19.27 -16.79
N PRO A 365 10.46 -18.93 -16.20
CA PRO A 365 11.72 -18.99 -16.92
C PRO A 365 11.89 -20.39 -17.50
N ALA A 366 12.18 -20.49 -18.80
CA ALA A 366 12.42 -21.78 -19.43
C ALA A 366 13.58 -22.48 -18.69
N ALA A 367 13.29 -23.65 -18.11
CA ALA A 367 14.29 -24.40 -17.37
C ALA A 367 15.50 -24.65 -18.28
N LEU A 368 16.67 -24.17 -17.86
CA LEU A 368 17.93 -24.43 -18.56
C LEU A 368 18.16 -25.95 -18.55
N LEU A 369 17.87 -26.59 -19.68
CA LEU A 369 18.12 -28.02 -19.89
C LEU A 369 19.60 -28.29 -19.55
N PRO A 370 19.90 -29.27 -18.68
CA PRO A 370 21.27 -29.55 -18.29
C PRO A 370 22.09 -30.01 -19.50
N GLY A 371 22.97 -29.12 -19.97
CA GLY A 371 24.16 -29.40 -20.77
C GLY A 371 24.02 -30.36 -21.96
N LYS A 372 23.66 -29.84 -23.13
CA LYS A 372 24.39 -30.25 -24.34
C LYS A 372 25.75 -29.54 -24.31
N ALA A 373 26.76 -30.19 -23.75
CA ALA A 373 28.14 -29.75 -23.86
C ALA A 373 28.53 -29.74 -25.34
N SER A 374 28.68 -28.55 -25.92
CA SER A 374 29.18 -28.40 -27.29
C SER A 374 30.69 -28.61 -27.29
N SER A 375 31.12 -29.83 -27.60
CA SER A 375 32.52 -30.20 -27.81
C SER A 375 33.06 -29.50 -29.06
N ALA A 376 33.60 -28.28 -28.90
CA ALA A 376 34.14 -27.48 -30.00
C ALA A 376 35.28 -26.54 -29.55
N GLN A 377 36.22 -27.03 -28.72
CA GLN A 377 37.44 -26.28 -28.40
C GLN A 377 38.66 -27.16 -28.02
N GLU A 378 38.92 -28.21 -28.78
CA GLU A 378 40.19 -28.96 -28.77
C GLU A 378 40.75 -29.09 -30.20
N ALA A 379 41.29 -27.99 -30.72
CA ALA A 379 41.97 -27.93 -32.02
C ALA A 379 42.94 -26.72 -32.11
N ALA A 380 43.73 -26.45 -31.06
CA ALA A 380 44.61 -25.27 -31.02
C ALA A 380 45.89 -25.42 -30.17
N VAL A 381 46.39 -26.63 -29.89
CA VAL A 381 47.70 -26.83 -29.23
C VAL A 381 48.47 -28.00 -29.86
N GLU A 382 48.88 -27.87 -31.12
CA GLU A 382 50.05 -28.60 -31.65
C GLU A 382 50.67 -27.86 -32.86
N LYS A 383 51.49 -26.84 -32.57
CA LYS A 383 52.58 -26.31 -33.43
C LYS A 383 53.26 -25.10 -32.78
N SER A 384 54.25 -25.37 -31.92
CA SER A 384 55.41 -24.51 -31.61
C SER A 384 56.45 -25.36 -30.90
#